data_AF-A0AAW8P659-F1
#
_entry.id   AF-A0AAW8P659-F1
#
_cell.length_a   1.000
_cell.length_b   1.000
_cell.length_c   1.000
_cell.angle_alpha   90.00
_cell.angle_beta   90.00
_cell.angle_gamma   90.00
#
_symmetry.space_group_name_H-M   'P 1'
#
loop_
_entity.id
_entity.type
_entity.pdbx_description
1 polymer ?
#
loop_
_entity_poly.entity_id
_entity_poly.type
_entity_poly.pdbx_seq_one_letter_code
_entity_poly.pdbx_strand_id
1 'polypeptide(L)'
;MARAIMLQGTGSDVGKTVLVAGLCRLAANRGLAVRPFKPQNMSNNAAVADDGGEIGRAQWLQSLAARTQSSVHMNPVLLKPQSENGSQIIVQGRVFGQAKGRDYQRLKPQLLGAVLESFEKVAAGADLVIVEGAGSPAEINLRAGDIANMGFATRAGVPVVLVGDIDRGGVIASLVGTHAILDHGDRAMIAGYIINKFRGDISLFDDGICAIEGFTGWPCFGVVPWLPGAARLPAEDSVVLERLAKGRAGALKIAVPVLPRIANFDDLDPLRAEADVELVFVRSGERLPADASLVILPGSKATISDLADFRAEGWDRDLHMHVRRGGRVIGICGGYQMLGRTVHDPLGLEGGTLETPGLALLDVETEMAPEKTVRNSHARSTEYDVPLAGYQIHLGITHGPDCDRPSAIIDGAPDGALSADGRIMGTYLHGLFGSDAYRALLLQSFGLSGEQRNYRESVEWALDEIASDLEKHLDARWLAGLLG
;
A
#
# COMPACT_ATOMS: atom_id res chain seq x y z
N MET A 1 -24.68 -7.81 -17.74
CA MET A 1 -23.26 -7.49 -17.44
C MET A 1 -23.26 -6.44 -16.34
N ALA A 2 -22.36 -6.55 -15.36
CA ALA A 2 -22.19 -5.54 -14.33
C ALA A 2 -21.93 -4.17 -14.99
N ARG A 3 -22.44 -3.08 -14.39
CA ARG A 3 -22.02 -1.74 -14.80
C ARG A 3 -20.56 -1.55 -14.40
N ALA A 4 -19.80 -0.81 -15.19
CA ALA A 4 -18.41 -0.53 -14.86
C ALA A 4 -18.07 0.93 -15.16
N ILE A 5 -17.25 1.53 -14.32
CA ILE A 5 -16.67 2.85 -14.53
C ILE A 5 -15.19 2.80 -14.15
N MET A 6 -14.33 3.48 -14.90
CA MET A 6 -12.91 3.54 -14.63
C MET A 6 -12.47 4.94 -14.24
N LEU A 7 -11.76 5.09 -13.13
CA LEU A 7 -11.15 6.34 -12.70
C LEU A 7 -9.68 6.35 -13.15
N GLN A 8 -9.35 7.22 -14.09
CA GLN A 8 -7.97 7.48 -14.52
C GLN A 8 -7.55 8.86 -14.03
N GLY A 9 -6.25 9.09 -13.82
CA GLY A 9 -5.76 10.36 -13.28
C GLY A 9 -5.13 11.21 -14.37
N THR A 10 -4.98 12.52 -14.14
CA THR A 10 -4.04 13.32 -14.94
C THR A 10 -2.57 13.11 -14.54
N GLY A 11 -2.34 12.33 -13.47
CA GLY A 11 -1.02 11.94 -12.97
C GLY A 11 -1.09 10.86 -11.88
N SER A 12 0.06 10.58 -11.28
CA SER A 12 0.17 9.76 -10.06
C SER A 12 -0.22 10.56 -8.82
N ASP A 13 -0.76 9.88 -7.79
CA ASP A 13 -1.21 10.52 -6.54
C ASP A 13 -2.22 11.67 -6.75
N VAL A 14 -3.13 11.56 -7.73
CA VAL A 14 -4.29 12.48 -7.85
C VAL A 14 -5.45 12.09 -6.92
N GLY A 15 -5.28 11.03 -6.11
CA GLY A 15 -6.28 10.54 -5.15
C GLY A 15 -7.25 9.48 -5.68
N LYS A 16 -6.96 8.84 -6.82
CA LYS A 16 -7.80 7.76 -7.39
C LYS A 16 -8.15 6.67 -6.38
N THR A 17 -7.16 6.13 -5.67
CA THR A 17 -7.33 5.05 -4.70
C THR A 17 -8.40 5.38 -3.67
N VAL A 18 -8.38 6.60 -3.14
CA VAL A 18 -9.33 7.11 -2.14
C VAL A 18 -10.71 7.31 -2.75
N LEU A 19 -10.80 7.88 -3.96
CA LEU A 19 -12.08 8.06 -4.66
C LEU A 19 -12.74 6.71 -4.98
N VAL A 20 -11.97 5.72 -5.47
CA VAL A 20 -12.46 4.36 -5.74
C VAL A 20 -12.95 3.71 -4.45
N ALA A 21 -12.18 3.79 -3.36
CA ALA A 21 -12.62 3.28 -2.06
C ALA A 21 -13.91 3.96 -1.58
N GLY A 22 -14.00 5.29 -1.68
CA GLY A 22 -15.19 6.05 -1.30
C GLY A 22 -16.43 5.68 -2.11
N LEU A 23 -16.31 5.57 -3.44
CA LEU A 23 -17.42 5.16 -4.30
C LEU A 23 -17.84 3.70 -4.06
N CYS A 24 -16.87 2.81 -3.80
CA CYS A 24 -17.17 1.44 -3.37
C CYS A 24 -17.96 1.44 -2.06
N ARG A 25 -17.53 2.23 -1.07
CA ARG A 25 -18.26 2.32 0.20
C ARG A 25 -19.65 2.91 0.04
N LEU A 26 -19.81 3.96 -0.77
CA LEU A 26 -21.10 4.55 -1.07
C LEU A 26 -22.05 3.53 -1.73
N ALA A 27 -21.58 2.78 -2.73
CA ALA A 27 -22.37 1.75 -3.40
C ALA A 27 -22.76 0.61 -2.45
N ALA A 28 -21.83 0.13 -1.62
CA ALA A 28 -22.09 -0.89 -0.62
C ALA A 28 -23.08 -0.42 0.46
N ASN A 29 -23.01 0.86 0.87
CA ASN A 29 -23.96 1.48 1.79
C ASN A 29 -25.38 1.54 1.22
N ARG A 30 -25.53 1.56 -0.11
CA ARG A 30 -26.82 1.43 -0.81
C ARG A 30 -27.23 -0.01 -1.12
N GLY A 31 -26.49 -1.00 -0.61
CA GLY A 31 -26.82 -2.41 -0.76
C GLY A 31 -26.46 -3.01 -2.13
N LEU A 32 -25.67 -2.31 -2.95
CA LEU A 32 -25.20 -2.86 -4.23
C LEU A 32 -24.04 -3.84 -4.01
N ALA A 33 -24.02 -4.90 -4.80
CA ALA A 33 -22.88 -5.79 -4.94
C ALA A 33 -21.78 -5.11 -5.79
N VAL A 34 -21.03 -4.18 -5.17
CA VAL A 34 -19.93 -3.48 -5.80
C VAL A 34 -18.61 -4.25 -5.68
N ARG A 35 -17.74 -4.17 -6.70
CA ARG A 35 -16.40 -4.76 -6.67
C ARG A 35 -15.34 -3.77 -7.17
N PRO A 36 -14.18 -3.64 -6.51
CA PRO A 36 -13.06 -2.86 -7.03
C PRO A 36 -12.23 -3.69 -8.02
N PHE A 37 -11.58 -3.01 -8.96
CA PHE A 37 -10.64 -3.65 -9.88
C PHE A 37 -9.52 -2.68 -10.28
N LYS A 38 -8.25 -3.09 -10.19
CA LYS A 38 -7.10 -2.32 -10.69
C LYS A 38 -6.30 -3.23 -11.63
N PRO A 39 -6.38 -3.02 -12.97
CA PRO A 39 -5.79 -3.93 -13.95
C PRO A 39 -4.30 -4.19 -13.70
N GLN A 40 -3.57 -3.14 -13.32
CA GLN A 40 -2.18 -3.20 -12.95
C GLN A 40 -1.89 -2.23 -11.81
N ASN A 41 -1.20 -2.71 -10.78
CA ASN A 41 -0.66 -1.86 -9.71
C ASN A 41 0.87 -1.98 -9.65
N MET A 42 1.53 -0.96 -9.10
CA MET A 42 2.96 -0.98 -8.77
C MET A 42 3.13 -0.49 -7.33
N SER A 43 3.38 -1.41 -6.40
CA SER A 43 3.59 -1.09 -4.98
C SER A 43 4.33 -2.21 -4.27
N ASN A 44 5.18 -1.84 -3.30
CA ASN A 44 5.80 -2.80 -2.39
C ASN A 44 4.87 -3.19 -1.23
N ASN A 45 3.82 -2.39 -0.94
CA ASN A 45 2.81 -2.72 0.06
C ASN A 45 1.79 -3.69 -0.53
N ALA A 46 1.73 -4.88 0.04
CA ALA A 46 0.81 -5.93 -0.39
C ALA A 46 0.06 -6.55 0.79
N ALA A 47 -1.09 -7.14 0.51
CA ALA A 47 -1.84 -7.97 1.44
C ALA A 47 -1.96 -9.39 0.88
N VAL A 48 -2.47 -10.30 1.70
CA VAL A 48 -2.89 -11.62 1.24
C VAL A 48 -4.40 -11.59 1.01
N ALA A 49 -4.82 -11.92 -0.21
CA ALA A 49 -6.23 -11.99 -0.55
C ALA A 49 -6.92 -13.16 0.17
N ASP A 50 -8.24 -13.08 0.35
CA ASP A 50 -9.03 -14.11 1.04
C ASP A 50 -9.08 -15.43 0.25
N ASP A 51 -8.96 -15.36 -1.08
CA ASP A 51 -8.79 -16.52 -1.97
C ASP A 51 -7.33 -17.01 -2.07
N GLY A 52 -6.43 -16.44 -1.28
CA GLY A 52 -5.01 -16.76 -1.22
C GLY A 52 -4.19 -16.05 -2.31
N GLY A 53 -2.91 -15.83 -2.03
CA GLY A 53 -2.02 -15.12 -2.95
C GLY A 53 -1.97 -13.60 -2.69
N GLU A 54 -1.05 -12.95 -3.41
CA GLU A 54 -0.67 -11.56 -3.13
C GLU A 54 -1.51 -10.54 -3.92
N ILE A 55 -1.96 -9.50 -3.24
CA ILE A 55 -2.73 -8.38 -3.82
C ILE A 55 -2.15 -7.04 -3.34
N GLY A 56 -2.22 -5.98 -4.15
CA GLY A 56 -1.86 -4.64 -3.69
C GLY A 56 -2.66 -4.19 -2.46
N ARG A 57 -2.03 -3.54 -1.48
CA ARG A 57 -2.68 -3.12 -0.23
C ARG A 57 -3.86 -2.18 -0.48
N ALA A 58 -3.78 -1.33 -1.49
CA ALA A 58 -4.86 -0.46 -1.93
C ALA A 58 -6.10 -1.22 -2.41
N GLN A 59 -5.94 -2.29 -3.19
CA GLN A 59 -7.07 -3.09 -3.68
C GLN A 59 -7.67 -3.94 -2.57
N TRP A 60 -6.85 -4.41 -1.64
CA TRP A 60 -7.34 -4.99 -0.40
C TRP A 60 -8.19 -3.98 0.38
N LEU A 61 -7.71 -2.75 0.60
CA LEU A 61 -8.50 -1.68 1.25
C LEU A 61 -9.82 -1.39 0.51
N GLN A 62 -9.79 -1.33 -0.82
CA GLN A 62 -10.98 -1.13 -1.63
C GLN A 62 -11.99 -2.27 -1.51
N SER A 63 -11.54 -3.52 -1.29
CA SER A 63 -12.44 -4.65 -1.02
C SER A 63 -13.17 -4.48 0.32
N LEU A 64 -12.49 -3.92 1.32
CA LEU A 64 -13.11 -3.53 2.59
C LEU A 64 -14.15 -2.45 2.36
N ALA A 65 -13.78 -1.42 1.59
CA ALA A 65 -14.70 -0.35 1.23
C ALA A 65 -15.96 -0.89 0.54
N ALA A 66 -15.81 -1.85 -0.36
CA ALA A 66 -16.91 -2.54 -1.04
C ALA A 66 -17.65 -3.59 -0.17
N ARG A 67 -17.26 -3.81 1.09
CA ARG A 67 -17.80 -4.84 1.99
C ARG A 67 -17.83 -6.24 1.36
N THR A 68 -16.76 -6.57 0.66
CA THR A 68 -16.59 -7.84 -0.04
C THR A 68 -15.30 -8.52 0.36
N GLN A 69 -15.27 -9.86 0.27
CA GLN A 69 -14.01 -10.60 0.31
C GLN A 69 -13.07 -10.11 -0.78
N SER A 70 -11.80 -9.98 -0.40
CA SER A 70 -10.69 -9.65 -1.28
C SER A 70 -10.36 -10.82 -2.19
N SER A 71 -9.89 -10.53 -3.41
CA SER A 71 -9.50 -11.56 -4.38
C SER A 71 -8.28 -11.11 -5.17
N VAL A 72 -7.40 -12.04 -5.51
CA VAL A 72 -6.27 -11.79 -6.43
C VAL A 72 -6.73 -11.26 -7.79
N HIS A 73 -7.97 -11.53 -8.18
CA HIS A 73 -8.55 -11.03 -9.42
C HIS A 73 -8.91 -9.54 -9.36
N MET A 74 -8.96 -8.91 -8.18
CA MET A 74 -9.15 -7.46 -8.05
C MET A 74 -7.88 -6.67 -8.42
N ASN A 75 -6.70 -7.30 -8.38
CA ASN A 75 -5.44 -6.74 -8.86
C ASN A 75 -4.61 -7.83 -9.57
N PRO A 76 -4.95 -8.16 -10.83
CA PRO A 76 -4.38 -9.33 -11.50
C PRO A 76 -2.91 -9.18 -11.87
N VAL A 77 -2.39 -7.95 -11.98
CA VAL A 77 -0.96 -7.69 -12.19
C VAL A 77 -0.46 -6.72 -11.11
N LEU A 78 0.46 -7.19 -10.27
CA LEU A 78 1.14 -6.38 -9.26
C LEU A 78 2.64 -6.38 -9.54
N LEU A 79 3.20 -5.18 -9.71
CA LEU A 79 4.63 -4.95 -9.85
C LEU A 79 5.22 -4.53 -8.51
N LYS A 80 6.27 -5.22 -8.05
CA LYS A 80 6.99 -4.88 -6.82
C LYS A 80 8.41 -4.42 -7.15
N PRO A 81 8.71 -3.11 -7.07
CA PRO A 81 10.06 -2.59 -7.31
C PRO A 81 11.11 -3.24 -6.40
N GLN A 82 12.15 -3.82 -7.00
CA GLN A 82 13.28 -4.44 -6.27
C GLN A 82 14.63 -3.74 -6.53
N SER A 83 14.70 -2.91 -7.57
CA SER A 83 15.86 -2.11 -7.95
C SER A 83 15.40 -0.89 -8.74
N GLU A 84 16.30 0.04 -9.06
CA GLU A 84 15.97 1.25 -9.83
C GLU A 84 15.25 0.96 -11.16
N ASN A 85 15.59 -0.16 -11.82
CA ASN A 85 15.12 -0.47 -13.17
C ASN A 85 14.37 -1.81 -13.29
N GLY A 86 14.12 -2.49 -12.17
CA GLY A 86 13.59 -3.86 -12.15
C GLY A 86 12.51 -4.08 -11.11
N SER A 87 11.53 -4.92 -11.45
CA SER A 87 10.42 -5.30 -10.56
C SER A 87 10.12 -6.79 -10.63
N GLN A 88 9.73 -7.35 -9.49
CA GLN A 88 9.05 -8.64 -9.44
C GLN A 88 7.63 -8.47 -10.00
N ILE A 89 7.21 -9.41 -10.83
CA ILE A 89 5.89 -9.45 -11.44
C ILE A 89 5.08 -10.54 -10.73
N ILE A 90 3.96 -10.13 -10.14
CA ILE A 90 2.94 -11.03 -9.59
C ILE A 90 1.76 -11.03 -10.56
N VAL A 91 1.32 -12.21 -10.98
CA VAL A 91 0.15 -12.41 -11.84
C VAL A 91 -0.85 -13.29 -11.11
N GLN A 92 -2.08 -12.80 -10.93
CA GLN A 92 -3.17 -13.50 -10.22
C GLN A 92 -2.69 -14.09 -8.87
N GLY A 93 -1.97 -13.26 -8.09
CA GLY A 93 -1.50 -13.60 -6.76
C GLY A 93 -0.23 -14.46 -6.67
N ARG A 94 0.38 -14.84 -7.79
CA ARG A 94 1.57 -15.71 -7.82
C ARG A 94 2.74 -15.03 -8.52
N VAL A 95 3.95 -15.36 -8.08
CA VAL A 95 5.18 -14.90 -8.75
C VAL A 95 5.22 -15.44 -10.17
N PHE A 96 5.21 -14.53 -11.15
CA PHE A 96 5.33 -14.85 -12.56
C PHE A 96 6.79 -14.76 -13.03
N GLY A 97 7.55 -13.83 -12.47
CA GLY A 97 8.96 -13.62 -12.79
C GLY A 97 9.46 -12.25 -12.36
N GLN A 98 10.56 -11.82 -12.96
CA GLN A 98 11.12 -10.48 -12.78
C GLN A 98 11.38 -9.88 -14.17
N ALA A 99 11.18 -8.57 -14.31
CA ALA A 99 11.52 -7.87 -15.54
C ALA A 99 12.11 -6.50 -15.27
N LYS A 100 13.00 -6.08 -16.18
CA LYS A 100 13.45 -4.69 -16.27
C LYS A 100 12.46 -3.87 -17.10
N GLY A 101 12.45 -2.55 -16.93
CA GLY A 101 11.45 -1.67 -17.56
C GLY A 101 11.20 -1.91 -19.06
N ARG A 102 12.26 -2.12 -19.87
CA ARG A 102 12.11 -2.41 -21.32
C ARG A 102 11.56 -3.80 -21.60
N ASP A 103 12.01 -4.80 -20.85
CA ASP A 103 11.54 -6.19 -21.02
C ASP A 103 10.08 -6.31 -20.58
N TYR A 104 9.67 -5.55 -19.57
CA TYR A 104 8.27 -5.49 -19.12
C TYR A 104 7.32 -5.02 -20.23
N GLN A 105 7.70 -4.01 -21.02
CA GLN A 105 6.85 -3.54 -22.13
C GLN A 105 6.59 -4.65 -23.17
N ARG A 106 7.56 -5.57 -23.37
CA ARG A 106 7.40 -6.72 -24.27
C ARG A 106 6.51 -7.81 -23.67
N LEU A 107 6.43 -7.89 -22.34
CA LEU A 107 5.59 -8.86 -21.63
C LEU A 107 4.12 -8.43 -21.54
N LYS A 108 3.83 -7.13 -21.46
CA LYS A 108 2.46 -6.60 -21.27
C LYS A 108 1.39 -7.22 -22.18
N PRO A 109 1.60 -7.42 -23.50
CA PRO A 109 0.59 -8.05 -24.36
C PRO A 109 0.18 -9.46 -23.91
N GLN A 110 1.11 -10.19 -23.28
CA GLN A 110 0.86 -11.54 -22.75
C GLN A 110 0.04 -11.49 -21.44
N LEU A 111 0.13 -10.39 -20.70
CA LEU A 111 -0.57 -10.19 -19.43
C LEU A 111 -2.01 -9.70 -19.61
N LEU A 112 -2.33 -9.04 -20.72
CA LEU A 112 -3.68 -8.52 -20.99
C LEU A 112 -4.76 -9.60 -20.93
N GLY A 113 -4.45 -10.82 -21.37
CA GLY A 113 -5.38 -11.96 -21.26
C GLY A 113 -5.78 -12.25 -19.81
N ALA A 114 -4.79 -12.33 -18.91
CA ALA A 114 -5.03 -12.56 -17.48
C ALA A 114 -5.78 -11.39 -16.81
N VAL A 115 -5.56 -10.16 -17.29
CA VAL A 115 -6.29 -8.96 -16.84
C VAL A 115 -7.77 -9.07 -17.21
N LEU A 116 -8.08 -9.37 -18.48
CA LEU A 116 -9.47 -9.48 -18.96
C LEU A 116 -10.21 -10.64 -18.30
N GLU A 117 -9.56 -11.80 -18.16
CA GLU A 117 -10.11 -12.96 -17.43
C GLU A 117 -10.47 -12.58 -15.98
N SER A 118 -9.59 -11.84 -15.31
CA SER A 118 -9.83 -11.41 -13.92
C SER A 118 -10.94 -10.37 -13.84
N PHE A 119 -11.05 -9.47 -14.82
CA PHE A 119 -12.17 -8.52 -14.89
C PHE A 119 -13.51 -9.25 -15.08
N GLU A 120 -13.58 -10.25 -15.95
CA GLU A 120 -14.78 -11.07 -16.14
C GLU A 120 -15.19 -11.78 -14.84
N LYS A 121 -14.21 -12.36 -14.12
CA LYS A 121 -14.46 -12.99 -12.81
C LYS A 121 -14.95 -12.01 -11.76
N VAL A 122 -14.36 -10.82 -11.68
CA VAL A 122 -14.77 -9.77 -10.74
C VAL A 122 -16.15 -9.19 -11.07
N ALA A 123 -16.47 -9.07 -12.36
CA ALA A 123 -17.76 -8.58 -12.82
C ALA A 123 -18.90 -9.60 -12.68
N ALA A 124 -18.58 -10.90 -12.55
CA ALA A 124 -19.59 -11.94 -12.39
C ALA A 124 -20.37 -11.76 -11.08
N GLY A 125 -21.68 -11.52 -11.19
CA GLY A 125 -22.57 -11.33 -10.04
C GLY A 125 -22.45 -9.97 -9.34
N ALA A 126 -21.68 -9.02 -9.88
CA ALA A 126 -21.62 -7.66 -9.38
C ALA A 126 -22.69 -6.76 -10.04
N ASP A 127 -23.22 -5.81 -9.28
CA ASP A 127 -24.08 -4.73 -9.82
C ASP A 127 -23.23 -3.62 -10.44
N LEU A 128 -22.05 -3.39 -9.86
CA LEU A 128 -21.13 -2.31 -10.21
C LEU A 128 -19.66 -2.75 -10.01
N VAL A 129 -18.81 -2.46 -10.99
CA VAL A 129 -17.35 -2.58 -10.87
C VAL A 129 -16.74 -1.19 -10.97
N ILE A 130 -15.97 -0.80 -9.96
CA ILE A 130 -15.24 0.47 -9.97
C ILE A 130 -13.77 0.16 -10.25
N VAL A 131 -13.33 0.58 -11.43
CA VAL A 131 -11.99 0.31 -11.94
C VAL A 131 -11.07 1.49 -11.60
N GLU A 132 -9.89 1.19 -11.08
CA GLU A 132 -8.81 2.16 -10.89
C GLU A 132 -7.78 2.04 -12.01
N GLY A 133 -7.49 3.13 -12.71
CA GLY A 133 -6.37 3.21 -13.65
C GLY A 133 -5.02 3.45 -12.98
N ALA A 134 -3.93 3.20 -13.71
CA ALA A 134 -2.57 3.46 -13.24
C ALA A 134 -2.05 4.82 -13.75
N GLY A 135 -1.86 5.80 -12.86
CA GLY A 135 -1.27 7.09 -13.27
C GLY A 135 -2.13 7.83 -14.31
N SER A 136 -1.49 8.31 -15.38
CA SER A 136 -2.09 9.08 -16.48
C SER A 136 -2.30 8.25 -17.75
N PRO A 137 -3.45 8.36 -18.44
CA PRO A 137 -3.65 7.74 -19.75
C PRO A 137 -2.91 8.47 -20.87
N ALA A 138 -2.37 9.65 -20.58
CA ALA A 138 -1.74 10.54 -21.54
C ALA A 138 -0.23 10.28 -21.73
N GLU A 139 0.30 9.21 -21.13
CA GLU A 139 1.65 8.69 -21.39
C GLU A 139 1.66 7.99 -22.77
N ILE A 140 1.58 8.77 -23.84
CA ILE A 140 1.42 8.29 -25.23
C ILE A 140 2.53 7.31 -25.65
N ASN A 141 3.71 7.43 -25.06
CA ASN A 141 4.84 6.52 -25.24
C ASN A 141 4.60 5.11 -24.65
N LEU A 142 3.66 4.98 -23.71
CA LEU A 142 3.28 3.72 -23.05
C LEU A 142 1.95 3.15 -23.56
N ARG A 143 1.24 3.87 -24.45
CA ARG A 143 -0.07 3.48 -24.97
C ARG A 143 -0.04 2.15 -25.73
N ALA A 144 1.03 1.90 -26.47
CA ALA A 144 1.26 0.65 -27.15
C ALA A 144 1.48 -0.47 -26.12
N GLY A 145 0.57 -1.45 -26.09
CA GLY A 145 0.60 -2.53 -25.10
C GLY A 145 0.15 -2.11 -23.70
N ASP A 146 -0.52 -0.96 -23.55
CA ASP A 146 -1.12 -0.57 -22.27
C ASP A 146 -2.14 -1.63 -21.80
N ILE A 147 -2.04 -2.00 -20.52
CA ILE A 147 -2.97 -2.92 -19.84
C ILE A 147 -3.60 -2.29 -18.60
N ALA A 148 -3.24 -1.03 -18.30
CA ALA A 148 -3.53 -0.38 -17.03
C ALA A 148 -4.50 0.80 -17.16
N ASN A 149 -4.54 1.47 -18.32
CA ASN A 149 -5.42 2.61 -18.58
C ASN A 149 -6.30 2.37 -19.82
N MET A 150 -6.09 3.14 -20.89
CA MET A 150 -6.91 3.11 -22.10
C MET A 150 -6.82 1.79 -22.85
N GLY A 151 -5.67 1.12 -22.81
CA GLY A 151 -5.55 -0.20 -23.43
C GLY A 151 -6.46 -1.25 -22.78
N PHE A 152 -6.69 -1.15 -21.46
CA PHE A 152 -7.72 -1.94 -20.79
C PHE A 152 -9.13 -1.39 -21.09
N ALA A 153 -9.36 -0.09 -20.88
CA ALA A 153 -10.68 0.53 -20.98
C ALA A 153 -11.34 0.29 -22.34
N THR A 154 -10.59 0.50 -23.43
CA THR A 154 -11.07 0.29 -24.80
C THR A 154 -11.37 -1.17 -25.10
N ARG A 155 -10.56 -2.11 -24.57
CA ARG A 155 -10.72 -3.54 -24.81
C ARG A 155 -11.88 -4.15 -24.02
N ALA A 156 -12.10 -3.65 -22.80
CA ALA A 156 -13.18 -4.08 -21.90
C ALA A 156 -14.48 -3.28 -22.09
N GLY A 157 -14.46 -2.19 -22.87
CA GLY A 157 -15.62 -1.32 -23.09
C GLY A 157 -16.03 -0.55 -21.83
N VAL A 158 -15.08 -0.19 -20.97
CA VAL A 158 -15.35 0.48 -19.69
C VAL A 158 -15.21 2.00 -19.85
N PRO A 159 -16.28 2.80 -19.62
CA PRO A 159 -16.19 4.25 -19.68
C PRO A 159 -15.24 4.81 -18.61
N VAL A 160 -14.64 5.96 -18.91
CA VAL A 160 -13.58 6.57 -18.09
C VAL A 160 -14.04 7.92 -17.51
N VAL A 161 -13.72 8.15 -16.24
CA VAL A 161 -13.73 9.46 -15.60
C VAL A 161 -12.29 9.88 -15.30
N LEU A 162 -11.89 11.05 -15.79
CA LEU A 162 -10.59 11.61 -15.47
C LEU A 162 -10.61 12.33 -14.12
N VAL A 163 -9.58 12.12 -13.31
CA VAL A 163 -9.40 12.75 -12.01
C VAL A 163 -8.25 13.76 -12.11
N GLY A 164 -8.56 15.03 -11.94
CA GLY A 164 -7.59 16.13 -11.88
C GLY A 164 -7.25 16.50 -10.44
N ASP A 165 -5.96 16.69 -10.14
CA ASP A 165 -5.50 17.18 -8.83
C ASP A 165 -5.33 18.70 -8.87
N ILE A 166 -6.12 19.43 -8.06
CA ILE A 166 -6.01 20.89 -7.98
C ILE A 166 -4.99 21.36 -6.92
N ASP A 167 -4.66 20.54 -5.93
CA ASP A 167 -3.74 20.88 -4.83
C ASP A 167 -2.31 21.12 -5.38
N ARG A 168 -1.95 20.40 -6.45
CA ARG A 168 -0.67 20.59 -7.17
C ARG A 168 -0.66 21.79 -8.13
N GLY A 169 -1.81 22.41 -8.38
CA GLY A 169 -1.98 23.45 -9.41
C GLY A 169 -1.98 22.92 -10.85
N GLY A 170 -2.41 23.74 -11.80
CA GLY A 170 -2.38 23.41 -13.24
C GLY A 170 -3.47 22.45 -13.72
N VAL A 171 -4.48 22.14 -12.90
CA VAL A 171 -5.51 21.13 -13.20
C VAL A 171 -6.22 21.32 -14.55
N ILE A 172 -6.53 22.59 -14.92
CA ILE A 172 -7.15 22.93 -16.21
C ILE A 172 -6.23 22.51 -17.36
N ALA A 173 -4.94 22.90 -17.29
CA ALA A 173 -3.95 22.57 -18.31
C ALA A 173 -3.73 21.06 -18.41
N SER A 174 -3.74 20.33 -17.29
CA SER A 174 -3.61 18.87 -17.30
C SER A 174 -4.79 18.17 -17.97
N LEU A 175 -6.03 18.59 -17.69
CA LEU A 175 -7.24 18.03 -18.31
C LEU A 175 -7.31 18.37 -19.81
N VAL A 176 -7.12 19.64 -20.16
CA VAL A 176 -7.12 20.11 -21.55
C VAL A 176 -5.97 19.49 -22.34
N GLY A 177 -4.78 19.39 -21.73
CA GLY A 177 -3.63 18.73 -22.32
C GLY A 177 -3.89 17.25 -22.59
N THR A 178 -4.49 16.54 -21.63
CA THR A 178 -4.90 15.13 -21.81
C THR A 178 -5.89 15.00 -22.97
N HIS A 179 -6.92 15.86 -23.03
CA HIS A 179 -7.86 15.89 -24.14
C HIS A 179 -7.17 16.12 -25.51
N ALA A 180 -6.21 17.05 -25.55
CA ALA A 180 -5.53 17.42 -26.78
C ALA A 180 -4.64 16.29 -27.36
N ILE A 181 -3.99 15.51 -26.49
CA ILE A 181 -3.00 14.49 -26.91
C ILE A 181 -3.57 13.09 -27.10
N LEU A 182 -4.68 12.75 -26.43
CA LEU A 182 -5.33 11.46 -26.63
C LEU A 182 -5.89 11.34 -28.04
N ASP A 183 -5.75 10.15 -28.63
CA ASP A 183 -6.39 9.86 -29.91
C ASP A 183 -7.93 9.87 -29.79
N HIS A 184 -8.64 9.90 -30.92
CA HIS A 184 -10.08 9.98 -30.92
C HIS A 184 -10.76 8.77 -30.24
N GLY A 185 -10.18 7.57 -30.35
CA GLY A 185 -10.77 6.35 -29.79
C GLY A 185 -10.72 6.34 -28.27
N ASP A 186 -9.55 6.65 -27.70
CA ASP A 186 -9.34 6.77 -26.27
C ASP A 186 -10.15 7.93 -25.68
N ARG A 187 -10.16 9.08 -26.37
CA ARG A 187 -10.90 10.27 -25.95
C ARG A 187 -12.41 10.02 -25.90
N ALA A 188 -12.95 9.21 -26.81
CA ALA A 188 -14.36 8.84 -26.84
C ALA A 188 -14.77 7.93 -25.66
N MET A 189 -13.82 7.28 -24.98
CA MET A 189 -14.10 6.52 -23.76
C MET A 189 -14.32 7.42 -22.53
N ILE A 190 -13.86 8.68 -22.58
CA ILE A 190 -13.95 9.60 -21.44
C ILE A 190 -15.36 10.20 -21.38
N ALA A 191 -16.08 9.86 -20.31
CA ALA A 191 -17.43 10.33 -20.06
C ALA A 191 -17.47 11.71 -19.36
N GLY A 192 -16.39 12.09 -18.69
CA GLY A 192 -16.30 13.34 -17.93
C GLY A 192 -15.09 13.36 -17.00
N TYR A 193 -15.07 14.32 -16.07
CA TYR A 193 -13.97 14.47 -15.11
C TYR A 193 -14.44 14.83 -13.69
N ILE A 194 -13.59 14.57 -12.72
CA ILE A 194 -13.71 15.00 -11.32
C ILE A 194 -12.48 15.85 -10.98
N ILE A 195 -12.71 16.99 -10.33
CA ILE A 195 -11.63 17.77 -9.70
C ILE A 195 -11.50 17.29 -8.26
N ASN A 196 -10.30 16.94 -7.83
CA ASN A 196 -10.05 16.38 -6.50
C ASN A 196 -9.06 17.23 -5.70
N LYS A 197 -9.08 17.04 -4.37
CA LYS A 197 -8.19 17.70 -3.40
C LYS A 197 -8.37 19.22 -3.34
N PHE A 198 -9.58 19.72 -3.57
CA PHE A 198 -9.87 21.14 -3.47
C PHE A 198 -9.72 21.67 -2.04
N ARG A 199 -9.14 22.86 -1.87
CA ARG A 199 -9.02 23.54 -0.57
C ARG A 199 -9.65 24.92 -0.65
N GLY A 200 -10.47 25.25 0.34
CA GLY A 200 -11.17 26.54 0.41
C GLY A 200 -12.59 26.46 -0.13
N ASP A 201 -13.11 27.60 -0.59
CA ASP A 201 -14.47 27.73 -1.12
C ASP A 201 -14.56 27.23 -2.56
N ILE A 202 -15.33 26.16 -2.77
CA ILE A 202 -15.48 25.45 -4.05
C ILE A 202 -16.07 26.37 -5.13
N SER A 203 -16.94 27.32 -4.77
CA SER A 203 -17.58 28.23 -5.73
C SER A 203 -16.58 29.12 -6.48
N LEU A 204 -15.36 29.27 -5.95
CA LEU A 204 -14.28 30.02 -6.60
C LEU A 204 -13.73 29.30 -7.84
N PHE A 205 -14.16 28.06 -8.13
CA PHE A 205 -13.67 27.29 -9.27
C PHE A 205 -14.65 27.19 -10.45
N ASP A 206 -15.82 27.80 -10.37
CA ASP A 206 -16.87 27.71 -11.40
C ASP A 206 -16.40 28.17 -12.79
N ASP A 207 -15.61 29.25 -12.86
CA ASP A 207 -15.01 29.73 -14.12
C ASP A 207 -14.02 28.70 -14.71
N GLY A 208 -13.31 27.97 -13.85
CA GLY A 208 -12.40 26.90 -14.24
C GLY A 208 -13.13 25.72 -14.87
N ILE A 209 -14.29 25.34 -14.30
CA ILE A 209 -15.17 24.30 -14.84
C ILE A 209 -15.68 24.70 -16.23
N CYS A 210 -16.20 25.92 -16.36
CA CYS A 210 -16.69 26.46 -17.65
C CYS A 210 -15.60 26.45 -18.72
N ALA A 211 -14.37 26.83 -18.35
CA ALA A 211 -13.24 26.83 -19.28
C ALA A 211 -12.89 25.41 -19.76
N ILE A 212 -12.80 24.43 -18.85
CA ILE A 212 -12.50 23.04 -19.21
C ILE A 212 -13.57 22.49 -20.16
N GLU A 213 -14.85 22.72 -19.88
CA GLU A 213 -15.95 22.30 -20.75
C GLU A 213 -15.84 22.95 -22.13
N GLY A 214 -15.51 24.25 -22.21
CA GLY A 214 -15.29 24.94 -23.49
C GLY A 214 -14.16 24.35 -24.33
N PHE A 215 -13.07 23.87 -23.71
CA PHE A 215 -11.93 23.26 -24.41
C PHE A 215 -12.13 21.79 -24.76
N THR A 216 -12.86 21.03 -23.94
CA THR A 216 -12.89 19.56 -24.00
C THR A 216 -14.26 18.98 -24.36
N GLY A 217 -15.34 19.73 -24.12
CA GLY A 217 -16.72 19.24 -24.17
C GLY A 217 -17.06 18.21 -23.08
N TRP A 218 -16.14 17.94 -22.14
CA TRP A 218 -16.38 16.99 -21.06
C TRP A 218 -17.13 17.62 -19.90
N PRO A 219 -18.18 16.96 -19.36
CA PRO A 219 -18.87 17.45 -18.18
C PRO A 219 -18.03 17.23 -16.91
N CYS A 220 -18.18 18.13 -15.95
CA CYS A 220 -17.67 17.96 -14.59
C CYS A 220 -18.67 17.14 -13.76
N PHE A 221 -18.19 16.06 -13.12
CA PHE A 221 -18.97 15.24 -12.20
C PHE A 221 -18.79 15.63 -10.74
N GLY A 222 -18.05 16.69 -10.45
CA GLY A 222 -17.94 17.27 -9.12
C GLY A 222 -16.55 17.80 -8.79
N VAL A 223 -16.51 18.66 -7.77
CA VAL A 223 -15.29 19.18 -7.16
C VAL A 223 -15.21 18.63 -5.74
N VAL A 224 -14.37 17.62 -5.55
CA VAL A 224 -14.19 16.93 -4.28
C VAL A 224 -13.18 17.72 -3.43
N PRO A 225 -13.56 18.13 -2.21
CA PRO A 225 -12.65 18.83 -1.32
C PRO A 225 -11.55 17.89 -0.82
N TRP A 226 -10.56 18.47 -0.14
CA TRP A 226 -9.60 17.68 0.62
C TRP A 226 -10.33 16.83 1.67
N LEU A 227 -10.25 15.51 1.55
CA LEU A 227 -10.93 14.55 2.43
C LEU A 227 -10.06 14.25 3.66
N PRO A 228 -10.40 14.74 4.87
CA PRO A 228 -9.58 14.52 6.05
C PRO A 228 -9.53 13.04 6.46
N GLY A 229 -10.62 12.30 6.23
CA GLY A 229 -10.71 10.87 6.50
C GLY A 229 -9.65 10.03 5.78
N ALA A 230 -9.15 10.50 4.63
CA ALA A 230 -8.11 9.80 3.88
C ALA A 230 -6.80 9.62 4.67
N ALA A 231 -6.53 10.48 5.66
CA ALA A 231 -5.34 10.38 6.50
C ALA A 231 -5.37 9.18 7.48
N ARG A 232 -6.54 8.57 7.70
CA ARG A 232 -6.71 7.36 8.53
C ARG A 232 -6.75 6.07 7.72
N LEU A 233 -6.73 6.16 6.39
CA LEU A 233 -6.66 4.98 5.54
C LEU A 233 -5.22 4.45 5.46
N PRO A 234 -5.03 3.13 5.33
CA PRO A 234 -3.72 2.53 5.08
C PRO A 234 -3.02 3.16 3.88
N ALA A 235 -1.76 3.55 4.04
CA ALA A 235 -1.01 4.21 2.99
C ALA A 235 -0.54 3.24 1.87
N GLU A 236 -0.71 3.64 0.61
CA GLU A 236 -0.36 2.80 -0.55
C GLU A 236 1.09 2.98 -1.04
N ASP A 237 1.63 4.21 -0.94
CA ASP A 237 2.89 4.61 -1.59
C ASP A 237 3.84 5.29 -0.61
N SER A 238 5.14 4.97 -0.71
CA SER A 238 6.21 5.55 0.11
C SER A 238 6.36 7.06 -0.09
N VAL A 239 5.86 7.63 -1.20
CA VAL A 239 5.78 9.11 -1.36
C VAL A 239 4.99 9.76 -0.22
N VAL A 240 4.04 9.04 0.39
CA VAL A 240 3.33 9.52 1.59
C VAL A 240 4.31 9.71 2.75
N LEU A 241 5.32 8.85 2.90
CA LEU A 241 6.39 8.99 3.90
C LEU A 241 7.24 10.25 3.69
N GLU A 242 7.38 10.72 2.44
CA GLU A 242 8.06 11.99 2.12
C GLU A 242 7.33 13.22 2.67
N ARG A 243 6.03 13.11 2.98
CA ARG A 243 5.26 14.17 3.62
C ARG A 243 5.24 14.04 5.15
N LEU A 244 5.61 12.88 5.69
CA LEU A 244 5.44 12.50 7.10
C LEU A 244 6.73 12.50 7.93
N ALA A 245 7.84 13.04 7.44
CA ALA A 245 9.13 13.06 8.18
C ALA A 245 9.06 13.65 9.59
N LYS A 246 8.06 14.49 9.86
CA LYS A 246 7.86 15.10 11.18
C LYS A 246 6.71 14.38 11.87
N GLY A 247 7.05 13.53 12.84
CA GLY A 247 6.07 12.91 13.73
C GLY A 247 5.24 13.96 14.48
N ARG A 248 4.05 13.56 14.95
CA ARG A 248 3.27 14.40 15.87
C ARG A 248 3.89 14.26 17.26
N ALA A 249 4.13 15.37 17.95
CA ALA A 249 4.64 15.34 19.32
C ALA A 249 3.81 14.39 20.20
N GLY A 250 4.45 13.38 20.76
CA GLY A 250 3.85 12.30 21.56
C GLY A 250 4.77 11.94 22.73
N ALA A 251 4.27 11.12 23.66
CA ALA A 251 5.02 10.73 24.85
C ALA A 251 6.08 9.65 24.56
N LEU A 252 5.78 8.72 23.64
CA LEU A 252 6.67 7.65 23.21
C LEU A 252 7.18 7.92 21.80
N LYS A 253 8.49 8.16 21.67
CA LYS A 253 9.15 8.31 20.38
C LYS A 253 9.58 6.97 19.81
N ILE A 254 9.06 6.65 18.62
CA ILE A 254 9.37 5.45 17.84
C ILE A 254 10.09 5.87 16.56
N ALA A 255 11.32 5.40 16.36
CA ALA A 255 12.08 5.68 15.15
C ALA A 255 11.90 4.56 14.11
N VAL A 256 11.67 4.94 12.86
CA VAL A 256 11.46 4.02 11.74
C VAL A 256 12.37 4.44 10.58
N PRO A 257 13.46 3.73 10.33
CA PRO A 257 14.34 4.00 9.20
C PRO A 257 13.62 3.76 7.88
N VAL A 258 13.61 4.76 7.00
CA VAL A 258 12.96 4.69 5.68
C VAL A 258 13.96 4.13 4.67
N LEU A 259 13.92 2.82 4.50
CA LEU A 259 14.75 2.11 3.54
C LEU A 259 14.30 2.37 2.09
N PRO A 260 15.21 2.44 1.11
CA PRO A 260 14.86 2.66 -0.30
C PRO A 260 13.85 1.65 -0.86
N ARG A 261 13.87 0.41 -0.38
CA ARG A 261 12.97 -0.67 -0.81
C ARG A 261 12.05 -1.13 0.31
N ILE A 262 11.67 -0.20 1.19
CA ILE A 262 10.67 -0.40 2.24
C ILE A 262 9.38 -1.02 1.67
N ALA A 263 8.83 -1.97 2.41
CA ALA A 263 7.61 -2.69 2.08
C ALA A 263 6.72 -2.80 3.32
N ASN A 264 5.40 -2.77 3.10
CA ASN A 264 4.39 -2.97 4.12
C ASN A 264 4.52 -2.01 5.32
N PHE A 265 4.95 -0.78 5.06
CA PHE A 265 5.10 0.23 6.11
C PHE A 265 3.76 0.63 6.74
N ASP A 266 2.65 0.28 6.12
CA ASP A 266 1.29 0.44 6.66
C ASP A 266 1.04 -0.44 7.89
N ASP A 267 1.91 -1.42 8.20
CA ASP A 267 1.92 -2.11 9.50
C ASP A 267 2.05 -1.13 10.68
N LEU A 268 2.59 0.06 10.44
CA LEU A 268 2.85 1.08 11.45
C LEU A 268 1.68 2.07 11.61
N ASP A 269 0.69 2.03 10.71
CA ASP A 269 -0.47 2.92 10.76
C ASP A 269 -1.27 2.80 12.08
N PRO A 270 -1.45 1.60 12.69
CA PRO A 270 -2.05 1.48 14.01
C PRO A 270 -1.28 2.23 15.10
N LEU A 271 0.06 2.18 15.10
CA LEU A 271 0.87 2.93 16.06
C LEU A 271 0.80 4.43 15.81
N ARG A 272 0.76 4.86 14.55
CA ARG A 272 0.63 6.26 14.17
C ARG A 272 -0.74 6.86 14.57
N ALA A 273 -1.77 6.04 14.68
CA ALA A 273 -3.09 6.46 15.13
C ALA A 273 -3.16 6.72 16.65
N GLU A 274 -2.16 6.28 17.42
CA GLU A 274 -2.10 6.48 18.87
C GLU A 274 -1.65 7.90 19.21
N ALA A 275 -2.40 8.55 20.11
CA ALA A 275 -2.15 9.97 20.44
C ALA A 275 -0.84 10.19 21.19
N ASP A 276 -0.42 9.19 21.98
CA ASP A 276 0.78 9.24 22.82
C ASP A 276 2.04 8.73 22.09
N VAL A 277 1.94 8.42 20.80
CA VAL A 277 3.04 7.90 19.98
C VAL A 277 3.51 8.96 18.99
N GLU A 278 4.80 9.28 19.05
CA GLU A 278 5.50 10.02 18.02
C GLU A 278 6.24 9.03 17.11
N LEU A 279 5.66 8.75 15.93
CA LEU A 279 6.32 7.95 14.91
C LEU A 279 7.21 8.84 14.04
N VAL A 280 8.53 8.63 14.11
CA VAL A 280 9.55 9.40 13.37
C VAL A 280 10.12 8.55 12.24
N PHE A 281 9.77 8.91 11.01
CA PHE A 281 10.33 8.30 9.81
C PHE A 281 11.70 8.93 9.50
N VAL A 282 12.77 8.20 9.78
CA VAL A 282 14.16 8.67 9.65
C VAL A 282 14.63 8.46 8.21
N ARG A 283 15.04 9.53 7.53
CA ARG A 283 15.43 9.51 6.12
C ARG A 283 16.94 9.43 5.91
N SER A 284 17.33 9.05 4.69
CA SER A 284 18.72 9.17 4.24
C SER A 284 19.28 10.56 4.57
N GLY A 285 20.47 10.59 5.17
CA GLY A 285 21.13 11.78 5.71
C GLY A 285 20.76 12.16 7.15
N GLU A 286 19.73 11.55 7.76
CA GLU A 286 19.32 11.79 9.14
C GLU A 286 19.88 10.72 10.09
N ARG A 287 20.01 11.06 11.38
CA ARG A 287 20.45 10.11 12.43
C ARG A 287 19.25 9.54 13.16
N LEU A 288 19.36 8.33 13.71
CA LEU A 288 18.30 7.83 14.58
C LEU A 288 18.19 8.75 15.83
N PRO A 289 16.98 9.20 16.21
CA PRO A 289 16.80 10.03 17.39
C PRO A 289 17.36 9.38 18.64
N ALA A 290 18.24 10.09 19.35
CA ALA A 290 18.91 9.59 20.55
C ALA A 290 17.96 9.33 21.72
N ASP A 291 16.77 9.94 21.70
CA ASP A 291 15.70 9.84 22.68
C ASP A 291 14.55 8.91 22.22
N ALA A 292 14.72 8.20 21.11
CA ALA A 292 13.79 7.13 20.73
C ALA A 292 13.85 6.01 21.78
N SER A 293 12.68 5.50 22.18
CA SER A 293 12.58 4.35 23.10
C SER A 293 12.44 3.02 22.37
N LEU A 294 11.94 3.08 21.13
CA LEU A 294 11.76 1.94 20.24
C LEU A 294 12.26 2.30 18.84
N VAL A 295 13.02 1.39 18.23
CA VAL A 295 13.32 1.42 16.79
C VAL A 295 12.58 0.27 16.12
N ILE A 296 11.84 0.55 15.03
CA ILE A 296 11.19 -0.49 14.24
C ILE A 296 11.85 -0.56 12.87
N LEU A 297 12.34 -1.75 12.51
CA LEU A 297 12.82 -2.05 11.16
C LEU A 297 11.66 -2.68 10.37
N PRO A 298 11.07 -1.94 9.40
CA PRO A 298 9.94 -2.43 8.62
C PRO A 298 10.37 -3.52 7.61
N GLY A 299 9.39 -4.05 6.89
CA GLY A 299 9.66 -4.98 5.78
C GLY A 299 10.51 -4.34 4.69
N SER A 300 11.29 -5.18 3.99
CA SER A 300 12.07 -4.81 2.82
C SER A 300 11.77 -5.76 1.67
N LYS A 301 11.72 -5.24 0.45
CA LYS A 301 11.64 -6.08 -0.77
C LYS A 301 13.01 -6.58 -1.25
N ALA A 302 14.10 -5.96 -0.80
CA ALA A 302 15.47 -6.40 -1.09
C ALA A 302 16.35 -6.19 0.14
N THR A 303 16.25 -7.15 1.08
CA THR A 303 16.90 -7.13 2.39
C THR A 303 18.40 -6.87 2.28
N ILE A 304 19.09 -7.56 1.37
CA ILE A 304 20.57 -7.46 1.24
C ILE A 304 20.99 -6.05 0.83
N SER A 305 20.30 -5.47 -0.16
CA SER A 305 20.63 -4.14 -0.67
C SER A 305 20.23 -3.06 0.34
N ASP A 306 19.09 -3.20 1.02
CA ASP A 306 18.64 -2.23 2.03
C ASP A 306 19.54 -2.26 3.27
N LEU A 307 20.12 -3.42 3.62
CA LEU A 307 21.10 -3.51 4.68
C LEU A 307 22.41 -2.76 4.35
N ALA A 308 22.82 -2.77 3.07
CA ALA A 308 23.96 -1.98 2.62
C ALA A 308 23.67 -0.48 2.75
N ASP A 309 22.47 -0.03 2.35
CA ASP A 309 22.06 1.36 2.51
C ASP A 309 21.96 1.75 3.99
N PHE A 310 21.38 0.89 4.84
CA PHE A 310 21.29 1.11 6.28
C PHE A 310 22.65 1.40 6.93
N ARG A 311 23.69 0.68 6.47
CA ARG A 311 25.08 0.92 6.91
C ARG A 311 25.69 2.17 6.28
N ALA A 312 25.37 2.47 5.02
CA ALA A 312 25.85 3.68 4.35
C ALA A 312 25.35 4.95 5.06
N GLU A 313 24.12 4.91 5.60
CA GLU A 313 23.56 5.98 6.43
C GLU A 313 24.13 6.03 7.86
N GLY A 314 24.92 5.02 8.27
CA GLY A 314 25.46 4.89 9.62
C GLY A 314 24.43 4.50 10.68
N TRP A 315 23.23 4.07 10.26
CA TRP A 315 22.15 3.66 11.17
C TRP A 315 22.48 2.37 11.93
N ASP A 316 23.37 1.53 11.42
CA ASP A 316 23.91 0.36 12.13
C ASP A 316 24.55 0.78 13.45
N ARG A 317 25.38 1.83 13.44
CA ARG A 317 26.05 2.35 14.64
C ARG A 317 25.05 2.98 15.59
N ASP A 318 24.08 3.73 15.06
CA ASP A 318 23.03 4.35 15.85
C ASP A 318 22.15 3.32 16.55
N LEU A 319 21.75 2.26 15.85
CA LEU A 319 20.95 1.18 16.39
C LEU A 319 21.70 0.44 17.51
N HIS A 320 23.00 0.18 17.34
CA HIS A 320 23.81 -0.41 18.40
C HIS A 320 23.92 0.51 19.63
N MET A 321 24.01 1.83 19.44
CA MET A 321 23.99 2.77 20.56
C MET A 321 22.63 2.79 21.26
N HIS A 322 21.53 2.72 20.52
CA HIS A 322 20.17 2.61 21.04
C HIS A 322 20.01 1.37 21.93
N VAL A 323 20.40 0.19 21.42
CA VAL A 323 20.36 -1.08 22.19
C VAL A 323 21.23 -0.99 23.44
N ARG A 324 22.45 -0.44 23.35
CA ARG A 324 23.34 -0.27 24.52
C ARG A 324 22.75 0.63 25.62
N ARG A 325 21.85 1.55 25.27
CA ARG A 325 21.13 2.41 26.22
C ARG A 325 19.88 1.72 26.81
N GLY A 326 19.62 0.47 26.44
CA GLY A 326 18.44 -0.29 26.88
C GLY A 326 17.21 -0.08 26.00
N GLY A 327 17.37 0.53 24.82
CA GLY A 327 16.29 0.73 23.87
C GLY A 327 15.79 -0.58 23.27
N ARG A 328 14.52 -0.60 22.89
CA ARG A 328 13.85 -1.77 22.28
C ARG A 328 13.96 -1.74 20.75
N VAL A 329 14.03 -2.90 20.11
CA VAL A 329 14.04 -3.04 18.64
C VAL A 329 13.04 -4.08 18.18
N ILE A 330 12.23 -3.77 17.16
CA ILE A 330 11.32 -4.73 16.51
C ILE A 330 11.64 -4.77 15.02
N GLY A 331 11.97 -5.93 14.48
CA GLY A 331 12.15 -6.18 13.06
C GLY A 331 10.97 -6.98 12.50
N ILE A 332 10.42 -6.52 11.38
CA ILE A 332 9.29 -7.18 10.69
C ILE A 332 9.77 -7.64 9.30
N CYS A 333 9.61 -8.92 8.97
CA CYS A 333 9.97 -9.51 7.68
C CYS A 333 11.43 -9.19 7.29
N GLY A 334 11.70 -8.41 6.23
CA GLY A 334 13.07 -8.00 5.88
C GLY A 334 13.81 -7.33 7.03
N GLY A 335 13.12 -6.55 7.87
CA GLY A 335 13.70 -5.98 9.09
C GLY A 335 14.10 -7.04 10.13
N TYR A 336 13.35 -8.14 10.25
CA TYR A 336 13.76 -9.29 11.09
C TYR A 336 15.02 -9.94 10.53
N GLN A 337 15.07 -10.17 9.22
CA GLN A 337 16.24 -10.78 8.57
C GLN A 337 17.50 -9.94 8.78
N MET A 338 17.38 -8.61 8.72
CA MET A 338 18.48 -7.68 8.99
C MET A 338 19.00 -7.78 10.43
N LEU A 339 18.16 -8.12 11.43
CA LEU A 339 18.60 -8.24 12.82
C LEU A 339 19.53 -9.43 13.07
N GLY A 340 19.51 -10.45 12.19
CA GLY A 340 20.34 -11.63 12.30
C GLY A 340 21.83 -11.39 12.09
N ARG A 341 22.62 -12.46 12.17
CA ARG A 341 24.07 -12.47 11.93
C ARG A 341 24.44 -12.41 10.46
N THR A 342 23.70 -13.13 9.62
CA THR A 342 23.97 -13.25 8.19
C THR A 342 22.67 -13.43 7.41
N VAL A 343 22.63 -12.85 6.21
CA VAL A 343 21.59 -13.09 5.20
C VAL A 343 22.25 -13.70 3.98
N HIS A 344 21.85 -14.92 3.62
CA HIS A 344 22.31 -15.67 2.46
C HIS A 344 21.26 -15.60 1.34
N ASP A 345 21.68 -15.35 0.11
CA ASP A 345 20.88 -15.42 -1.10
C ASP A 345 21.59 -16.30 -2.15
N PRO A 346 21.68 -17.62 -1.92
CA PRO A 346 22.46 -18.52 -2.77
C PRO A 346 21.94 -18.59 -4.22
N LEU A 347 20.70 -18.16 -4.44
CA LEU A 347 20.03 -18.17 -5.75
C LEU A 347 20.03 -16.79 -6.44
N GLY A 348 20.55 -15.74 -5.79
CA GLY A 348 20.57 -14.38 -6.33
C GLY A 348 19.17 -13.81 -6.60
N LEU A 349 18.19 -14.11 -5.75
CA LEU A 349 16.80 -13.67 -5.86
C LEU A 349 16.65 -12.15 -5.68
N GLU A 350 17.52 -11.53 -4.87
CA GLU A 350 17.52 -10.09 -4.60
C GLU A 350 18.60 -9.33 -5.40
N GLY A 351 19.58 -10.03 -5.97
CA GLY A 351 20.63 -9.39 -6.77
C GLY A 351 21.90 -10.22 -6.89
N GLY A 352 23.03 -9.54 -7.18
CA GLY A 352 24.33 -10.20 -7.38
C GLY A 352 25.10 -10.55 -6.11
N THR A 353 24.73 -9.97 -4.97
CA THR A 353 25.35 -10.26 -3.67
C THR A 353 24.67 -11.47 -3.06
N LEU A 354 25.40 -12.59 -2.92
CA LEU A 354 24.87 -13.87 -2.45
C LEU A 354 24.92 -14.04 -0.93
N GLU A 355 25.64 -13.18 -0.22
CA GLU A 355 25.76 -13.24 1.23
C GLU A 355 26.13 -11.85 1.78
N THR A 356 25.56 -11.48 2.92
CA THR A 356 25.95 -10.27 3.64
C THR A 356 25.84 -10.47 5.16
N PRO A 357 26.80 -9.96 5.96
CA PRO A 357 26.63 -9.94 7.41
C PRO A 357 25.45 -9.05 7.77
N GLY A 358 24.56 -9.52 8.63
CA GLY A 358 23.44 -8.79 9.23
C GLY A 358 23.86 -7.78 10.30
N LEU A 359 22.92 -7.30 11.10
CA LEU A 359 23.17 -6.38 12.21
C LEU A 359 23.67 -7.09 13.49
N ALA A 360 23.61 -8.42 13.53
CA ALA A 360 24.07 -9.28 14.61
C ALA A 360 23.47 -8.91 15.98
N LEU A 361 22.20 -8.51 15.97
CA LEU A 361 21.40 -8.20 17.16
C LEU A 361 20.61 -9.42 17.67
N LEU A 362 20.37 -10.40 16.79
CA LEU A 362 19.84 -11.71 17.10
C LEU A 362 20.82 -12.79 16.61
N ASP A 363 20.99 -13.86 17.37
CA ASP A 363 21.73 -15.07 16.99
C ASP A 363 20.87 -15.95 16.08
N VAL A 364 20.62 -15.44 14.88
CA VAL A 364 19.90 -16.13 13.80
C VAL A 364 20.56 -15.85 12.46
N GLU A 365 20.37 -16.76 11.52
CA GLU A 365 20.80 -16.62 10.13
C GLU A 365 19.58 -16.82 9.23
N THR A 366 19.53 -16.09 8.12
CA THR A 366 18.43 -16.19 7.15
C THR A 366 18.98 -16.66 5.81
N GLU A 367 18.36 -17.67 5.23
CA GLU A 367 18.63 -18.10 3.86
C GLU A 367 17.42 -17.78 2.97
N MET A 368 17.61 -17.01 1.90
CA MET A 368 16.59 -16.69 0.91
C MET A 368 16.23 -17.94 0.12
N ALA A 369 14.94 -18.26 0.10
CA ALA A 369 14.38 -19.42 -0.56
C ALA A 369 13.49 -19.00 -1.75
N PRO A 370 13.37 -19.83 -2.80
CA PRO A 370 12.57 -19.51 -3.98
C PRO A 370 11.07 -19.59 -3.71
N GLU A 371 10.66 -20.40 -2.74
CA GLU A 371 9.26 -20.54 -2.33
C GLU A 371 8.87 -19.35 -1.45
N LYS A 372 7.83 -18.64 -1.88
CA LYS A 372 7.30 -17.46 -1.20
C LYS A 372 6.13 -17.87 -0.32
N THR A 373 6.24 -17.63 0.99
CA THR A 373 5.10 -17.77 1.90
C THR A 373 4.15 -16.61 1.66
N VAL A 374 2.89 -16.90 1.29
CA VAL A 374 1.82 -15.92 1.09
C VAL A 374 0.52 -16.46 1.68
N ARG A 375 0.23 -16.14 2.94
CA ARG A 375 -0.96 -16.61 3.65
C ARG A 375 -1.42 -15.66 4.75
N ASN A 376 -2.73 -15.62 4.99
CA ASN A 376 -3.28 -15.08 6.23
C ASN A 376 -3.05 -16.08 7.36
N SER A 377 -2.75 -15.60 8.56
CA SER A 377 -2.40 -16.45 9.70
C SER A 377 -3.01 -15.96 11.00
N HIS A 378 -3.36 -16.92 11.85
CA HIS A 378 -3.69 -16.68 13.24
C HIS A 378 -2.47 -16.97 14.10
N ALA A 379 -2.22 -16.10 15.07
CA ALA A 379 -1.07 -16.24 15.91
C ALA A 379 -1.38 -15.88 17.36
N ARG A 380 -0.45 -16.18 18.25
CA ARG A 380 -0.47 -15.78 19.66
C ARG A 380 0.89 -15.21 20.00
N SER A 381 0.92 -14.01 20.56
CA SER A 381 2.16 -13.39 21.05
C SER A 381 2.72 -14.23 22.20
N THR A 382 4.02 -14.51 22.16
CA THR A 382 4.70 -15.22 23.26
C THR A 382 5.08 -14.27 24.40
N GLU A 383 5.30 -12.99 24.10
CA GLU A 383 5.65 -11.97 25.09
C GLU A 383 4.47 -11.59 25.98
N TYR A 384 3.28 -11.44 25.40
CA TYR A 384 2.10 -10.92 26.09
C TYR A 384 0.93 -11.90 26.20
N ASP A 385 1.05 -13.09 25.62
CA ASP A 385 0.01 -14.13 25.60
C ASP A 385 -1.36 -13.65 25.06
N VAL A 386 -1.33 -12.79 24.05
CA VAL A 386 -2.54 -12.25 23.40
C VAL A 386 -2.71 -12.79 21.97
N PRO A 387 -3.96 -12.93 21.49
CA PRO A 387 -4.20 -13.30 20.11
C PRO A 387 -3.69 -12.22 19.14
N LEU A 388 -3.14 -12.70 18.05
CA LEU A 388 -2.67 -11.93 16.91
C LEU A 388 -3.37 -12.44 15.66
N ALA A 389 -3.66 -11.53 14.74
CA ALA A 389 -4.17 -11.85 13.41
C ALA A 389 -3.39 -11.01 12.41
N GLY A 390 -2.84 -11.66 11.39
CA GLY A 390 -1.93 -11.03 10.47
C GLY A 390 -1.71 -11.87 9.23
N TYR A 391 -0.61 -11.61 8.54
CA TYR A 391 -0.28 -12.30 7.31
C TYR A 391 1.23 -12.46 7.15
N GLN A 392 1.63 -13.44 6.35
CA GLN A 392 3.02 -13.71 5.99
C GLN A 392 3.18 -13.47 4.49
N ILE A 393 4.08 -12.56 4.10
CA ILE A 393 4.54 -12.33 2.73
C ILE A 393 6.07 -12.18 2.79
N HIS A 394 6.79 -13.30 2.75
CA HIS A 394 8.25 -13.27 2.84
C HIS A 394 8.90 -14.33 1.96
N LEU A 395 10.18 -14.08 1.69
CA LEU A 395 11.10 -15.04 1.11
C LEU A 395 12.14 -15.37 2.18
N GLY A 396 12.56 -16.63 2.19
CA GLY A 396 13.61 -17.10 3.07
C GLY A 396 13.13 -17.65 4.41
N ILE A 397 14.05 -18.41 5.00
CA ILE A 397 13.86 -19.21 6.21
C ILE A 397 14.92 -18.77 7.21
N THR A 398 14.48 -18.37 8.39
CA THR A 398 15.37 -17.94 9.48
C THR A 398 15.50 -19.04 10.52
N HIS A 399 16.72 -19.33 10.94
CA HIS A 399 17.03 -20.34 11.94
C HIS A 399 18.18 -19.86 12.83
N GLY A 400 18.28 -20.40 14.05
CA GLY A 400 19.36 -20.10 14.97
C GLY A 400 18.93 -20.20 16.44
N PRO A 401 19.86 -20.07 17.39
CA PRO A 401 19.58 -20.21 18.82
C PRO A 401 18.49 -19.28 19.38
N ASP A 402 18.34 -18.06 18.85
CA ASP A 402 17.28 -17.15 19.33
C ASP A 402 15.86 -17.58 18.86
N CYS A 403 15.74 -18.48 17.87
CA CYS A 403 14.44 -19.03 17.46
C CYS A 403 13.85 -19.99 18.53
N ASP A 404 14.65 -20.46 19.49
CA ASP A 404 14.15 -21.19 20.68
C ASP A 404 13.31 -20.28 21.60
N ARG A 405 13.41 -18.96 21.43
CA ARG A 405 12.54 -17.94 22.03
C ARG A 405 11.70 -17.29 20.93
N PRO A 406 10.68 -17.98 20.41
CA PRO A 406 9.84 -17.43 19.33
C PRO A 406 9.13 -16.17 19.81
N SER A 407 8.85 -15.24 18.89
CA SER A 407 8.09 -14.01 19.19
C SER A 407 6.58 -14.21 19.04
N ALA A 408 6.18 -15.22 18.28
CA ALA A 408 4.79 -15.65 18.15
C ALA A 408 4.68 -17.16 17.94
N ILE A 409 3.54 -17.73 18.33
CA ILE A 409 3.10 -19.04 17.86
C ILE A 409 2.12 -18.81 16.71
N ILE A 410 2.53 -19.12 15.48
CA ILE A 410 1.73 -18.91 14.27
C ILE A 410 1.17 -20.25 13.80
N ASP A 411 -0.15 -20.36 13.71
CA ASP A 411 -0.86 -21.56 13.26
C ASP A 411 -0.39 -22.85 13.98
N GLY A 412 -0.01 -22.72 15.26
CA GLY A 412 0.46 -23.81 16.13
C GLY A 412 1.97 -24.08 16.10
N ALA A 413 2.75 -23.36 15.29
CA ALA A 413 4.21 -23.50 15.20
C ALA A 413 4.93 -22.26 15.75
N PRO A 414 6.12 -22.41 16.36
CA PRO A 414 6.94 -21.28 16.78
C PRO A 414 7.45 -20.49 15.55
N ASP A 415 7.37 -19.17 15.59
CA ASP A 415 7.91 -18.26 14.58
C ASP A 415 8.61 -17.04 15.22
N GLY A 416 9.57 -16.50 14.48
CA GLY A 416 10.33 -15.33 14.90
C GLY A 416 11.35 -15.66 15.99
N ALA A 417 11.91 -14.61 16.58
CA ALA A 417 12.95 -14.73 17.59
C ALA A 417 12.92 -13.55 18.57
N LEU A 418 13.36 -13.80 19.80
CA LEU A 418 13.56 -12.83 20.86
C LEU A 418 14.98 -12.95 21.42
N SER A 419 15.63 -11.81 21.65
CA SER A 419 16.88 -11.77 22.41
C SER A 419 16.66 -12.30 23.83
N ALA A 420 17.74 -12.77 24.48
CA ALA A 420 17.68 -13.31 25.84
C ALA A 420 17.11 -12.32 26.88
N ASP A 421 17.25 -11.00 26.64
CA ASP A 421 16.70 -9.94 27.49
C ASP A 421 15.31 -9.43 27.04
N GLY A 422 14.76 -10.00 25.96
CA GLY A 422 13.45 -9.65 25.41
C GLY A 422 13.36 -8.29 24.71
N ARG A 423 14.46 -7.53 24.60
CA ARG A 423 14.44 -6.18 24.02
C ARG A 423 14.47 -6.15 22.50
N ILE A 424 14.90 -7.23 21.87
CA ILE A 424 15.05 -7.33 20.41
C ILE A 424 14.12 -8.42 19.95
N MET A 425 13.19 -8.06 19.07
CA MET A 425 12.17 -8.96 18.54
C MET A 425 12.25 -8.99 17.02
N GLY A 426 12.19 -10.18 16.46
CA GLY A 426 12.01 -10.43 15.04
C GLY A 426 10.76 -11.26 14.76
N THR A 427 10.01 -10.93 13.71
CA THR A 427 8.84 -11.71 13.30
C THR A 427 8.60 -11.63 11.78
N TYR A 428 8.04 -12.70 11.21
CA TYR A 428 7.50 -12.69 9.84
C TYR A 428 6.03 -12.30 9.76
N LEU A 429 5.36 -12.14 10.92
CA LEU A 429 3.96 -11.75 10.98
C LEU A 429 3.80 -10.25 10.77
N HIS A 430 3.33 -9.88 9.56
CA HIS A 430 2.81 -8.54 9.30
C HIS A 430 1.45 -8.34 9.98
N GLY A 431 1.07 -7.08 10.22
CA GLY A 431 -0.16 -6.74 10.94
C GLY A 431 -0.07 -6.86 12.47
N LEU A 432 1.14 -7.05 13.03
CA LEU A 432 1.37 -7.20 14.47
C LEU A 432 0.66 -6.12 15.31
N PHE A 433 0.83 -4.85 14.92
CA PHE A 433 0.23 -3.71 15.63
C PHE A 433 -1.26 -3.51 15.33
N GLY A 434 -1.83 -4.26 14.38
CA GLY A 434 -3.26 -4.32 14.13
C GLY A 434 -4.04 -5.03 15.23
N SER A 435 -3.38 -5.84 16.06
CA SER A 435 -3.98 -6.37 17.30
C SER A 435 -3.99 -5.28 18.37
N ASP A 436 -5.18 -4.77 18.70
CA ASP A 436 -5.34 -3.70 19.70
C ASP A 436 -4.86 -4.14 21.09
N ALA A 437 -5.04 -5.42 21.44
CA ALA A 437 -4.56 -5.98 22.70
C ALA A 437 -3.03 -6.01 22.77
N TYR A 438 -2.36 -6.45 21.70
CA TYR A 438 -0.90 -6.44 21.63
C TYR A 438 -0.35 -5.02 21.66
N ARG A 439 -0.94 -4.11 20.87
CA ARG A 439 -0.52 -2.71 20.81
C ARG A 439 -0.66 -2.03 22.18
N ALA A 440 -1.78 -2.23 22.87
CA ALA A 440 -2.00 -1.72 24.22
C ALA A 440 -0.91 -2.18 25.21
N LEU A 441 -0.62 -3.48 25.26
CA LEU A 441 0.39 -4.05 26.17
C LEU A 441 1.82 -3.60 25.82
N LEU A 442 2.12 -3.46 24.52
CA LEU A 442 3.37 -2.88 24.07
C LEU A 442 3.53 -1.44 24.58
N LEU A 443 2.52 -0.59 24.45
CA LEU A 443 2.57 0.79 24.94
C LEU A 443 2.65 0.86 26.48
N GLN A 444 1.96 -0.04 27.18
CA GLN A 444 2.08 -0.18 28.64
C GLN A 444 3.49 -0.56 29.09
N SER A 445 4.21 -1.35 28.29
CA SER A 445 5.62 -1.67 28.57
C SER A 445 6.55 -0.44 28.56
N PHE A 446 6.11 0.67 27.95
CA PHE A 446 6.78 1.97 27.98
C PHE A 446 6.18 2.95 29.00
N GLY A 447 5.25 2.51 29.86
CA GLY A 447 4.62 3.33 30.90
C GLY A 447 3.45 4.18 30.42
N LEU A 448 2.90 3.92 29.23
CA LEU A 448 1.67 4.56 28.75
C LEU A 448 0.42 3.80 29.22
N SER A 449 -0.77 4.42 29.12
CA SER A 449 -2.04 3.79 29.53
C SER A 449 -2.39 2.55 28.69
N GLY A 450 -2.02 2.55 27.41
CA GLY A 450 -2.36 1.48 26.46
C GLY A 450 -3.87 1.34 26.26
N GLU A 451 -4.58 2.45 26.00
CA GLU A 451 -6.01 2.39 25.66
C GLU A 451 -6.24 1.50 24.43
N GLN A 452 -7.15 0.53 24.55
CA GLN A 452 -7.54 -0.30 23.41
C GLN A 452 -8.49 0.49 22.50
N ARG A 453 -7.91 1.17 21.52
CA ARG A 453 -8.66 1.81 20.43
C ARG A 453 -8.76 0.84 19.27
N ASN A 454 -9.97 0.64 18.74
CA ASN A 454 -10.13 -0.26 17.60
C ASN A 454 -9.64 0.41 16.31
N TYR A 455 -8.40 0.09 15.91
CA TYR A 455 -7.83 0.66 14.69
C TYR A 455 -8.66 0.29 13.47
N ARG A 456 -9.15 -0.95 13.41
CA ARG A 456 -9.92 -1.44 12.26
C ARG A 456 -11.23 -0.69 12.09
N GLU A 457 -11.94 -0.43 13.18
CA GLU A 457 -13.16 0.38 13.20
C GLU A 457 -12.88 1.83 12.77
N SER A 458 -11.73 2.39 13.13
CA SER A 458 -11.34 3.73 12.67
C SER A 458 -11.18 3.82 11.14
N VAL A 459 -10.72 2.76 10.50
CA VAL A 459 -10.64 2.67 9.02
C VAL A 459 -12.04 2.56 8.42
N GLU A 460 -12.93 1.76 9.02
CA GLU A 460 -14.33 1.65 8.58
C GLU A 460 -15.04 3.02 8.65
N TRP A 461 -14.91 3.76 9.76
CA TRP A 461 -15.47 5.10 9.88
C TRP A 461 -14.88 6.08 8.89
N ALA A 462 -13.57 6.01 8.63
CA ALA A 462 -12.95 6.85 7.61
C ALA A 462 -13.52 6.59 6.21
N LEU A 463 -13.81 5.33 5.87
CA LEU A 463 -14.45 4.97 4.61
C LEU A 463 -15.89 5.51 4.52
N ASP A 464 -16.66 5.44 5.61
CA ASP A 464 -18.02 5.97 5.66
C ASP A 464 -18.05 7.50 5.56
N GLU A 465 -17.13 8.21 6.23
CA GLU A 465 -16.97 9.66 6.09
C GLU A 465 -16.64 10.06 4.65
N ILE A 466 -15.67 9.37 4.04
CA ILE A 466 -15.29 9.61 2.64
C ILE A 466 -16.49 9.38 1.72
N ALA A 467 -17.23 8.29 1.89
CA ALA A 467 -18.42 8.00 1.10
C ALA A 467 -19.48 9.11 1.24
N SER A 468 -19.72 9.59 2.46
CA SER A 468 -20.65 10.69 2.73
C SER A 468 -20.19 11.99 2.06
N ASP A 469 -18.90 12.32 2.11
CA ASP A 469 -18.38 13.52 1.46
C ASP A 469 -18.42 13.42 -0.06
N LEU A 470 -18.15 12.25 -0.64
CA LEU A 470 -18.34 12.02 -2.07
C LEU A 470 -19.80 12.19 -2.49
N GLU A 471 -20.74 11.65 -1.73
CA GLU A 471 -22.17 11.81 -2.01
C GLU A 471 -22.64 13.28 -2.01
N LYS A 472 -22.04 14.12 -1.15
CA LYS A 472 -22.36 15.57 -1.08
C LYS A 472 -21.79 16.37 -2.25
N HIS A 473 -20.62 16.00 -2.76
CA HIS A 473 -19.84 16.85 -3.68
C HIS A 473 -19.83 16.38 -5.13
N LEU A 474 -20.25 15.13 -5.39
CA LEU A 474 -20.38 14.61 -6.75
C LEU A 474 -21.79 14.91 -7.30
N ASP A 475 -21.88 15.08 -8.62
CA ASP A 475 -23.14 15.36 -9.30
C ASP A 475 -24.17 14.25 -9.04
N ALA A 476 -25.32 14.64 -8.49
CA ALA A 476 -26.35 13.72 -8.06
C ALA A 476 -26.93 12.88 -9.21
N ARG A 477 -27.00 13.43 -10.44
CA ARG A 477 -27.51 12.70 -11.61
C ARG A 477 -26.50 11.67 -12.09
N TRP A 478 -25.21 12.03 -12.11
CA TRP A 478 -24.14 11.10 -12.41
C TRP A 478 -24.08 9.96 -11.39
N LEU A 479 -24.15 10.27 -10.09
CA LEU A 479 -24.21 9.26 -9.04
C LEU A 479 -25.44 8.35 -9.16
N ALA A 480 -26.62 8.91 -9.45
CA ALA A 480 -27.83 8.10 -9.67
C ALA A 480 -27.66 7.17 -10.89
N GLY A 481 -27.07 7.64 -11.99
CA GLY A 481 -26.77 6.78 -13.14
C GLY A 481 -25.76 5.66 -12.82
N LEU A 482 -24.74 5.98 -12.03
CA LEU A 482 -23.71 5.04 -11.61
C LEU A 482 -24.26 3.94 -10.67
N LEU A 483 -25.06 4.35 -9.68
CA LEU A 483 -25.58 3.47 -8.62
C LEU A 483 -26.85 2.72 -9.06
N GLY A 484 -27.61 3.27 -10.02
CA GLY A 484 -28.89 2.72 -10.47
C GLY A 484 -30.00 3.09 -9.54
#